data_AF-A0A957X501-F1
#
_entry.id   AF-A0A957X501-F1
#
_cell.length_a   1.000
_cell.length_b   1.000
_cell.length_c   1.000
_cell.angle_alpha   90.00
_cell.angle_beta   90.00
_cell.angle_gamma   90.00
#
_symmetry.space_group_name_H-M   'P 1'
#
loop_
_entity.id
_entity.type
_entity.pdbx_description
1 polymer ?
#
loop_
_entity_poly.entity_id
_entity_poly.type
_entity_poly.pdbx_seq_one_letter_code
_entity_poly.pdbx_strand_id
1 'polypeptide(L)'
;FVFLPISNSSAIAFGAAIGFLWLGTVPLTSGAIGQIFGIRYLATLYGFVFFSHQIGAFLGVWLGGRVYDSTGSYGTIWLAAIALGLFAALVH
;
A
#
# COMPACT_ATOMS: atom_id res chain seq x y z
N PHE A 1 0.90 -16.07 1.24
CA PHE A 1 -0.41 -15.99 0.56
C PHE A 1 -0.36 -16.29 -0.92
N VAL A 2 0.57 -15.73 -1.72
CA VAL A 2 0.62 -16.00 -3.17
C VAL A 2 1.21 -17.39 -3.48
N PHE A 3 2.32 -17.74 -2.84
CA PHE A 3 3.05 -19.00 -3.08
C PHE A 3 2.89 -20.05 -1.98
N LEU A 4 2.32 -19.66 -0.84
CA LEU A 4 2.06 -20.57 0.29
C LEU A 4 0.59 -20.99 0.25
N PRO A 5 0.26 -22.26 0.59
CA PRO A 5 -1.11 -22.72 0.69
C PRO A 5 -1.94 -21.85 1.63
N ILE A 6 -3.21 -21.66 1.29
CA ILE A 6 -4.16 -20.95 2.15
C ILE A 6 -4.49 -21.85 3.34
N SER A 7 -4.12 -21.38 4.53
CA SER A 7 -4.38 -22.02 5.82
C SER A 7 -4.51 -20.96 6.92
N ASN A 8 -5.12 -21.31 8.05
CA ASN A 8 -5.23 -20.41 9.20
C ASN A 8 -3.87 -19.87 9.66
N SER A 9 -2.84 -20.73 9.68
CA SER A 9 -1.49 -20.32 10.07
C SER A 9 -0.87 -19.33 9.09
N SER A 10 -0.98 -19.59 7.78
CA SER A 10 -0.50 -18.67 6.74
C SER A 10 -1.25 -17.34 6.76
N ALA A 11 -2.55 -17.37 7.10
CA ALA A 11 -3.40 -16.20 7.19
C ALA A 11 -3.00 -15.29 8.35
N ILE A 12 -2.83 -15.87 9.53
CA ILE A 12 -2.41 -15.17 10.74
C ILE A 12 -1.00 -14.60 10.58
N ALA A 13 -0.06 -15.39 10.06
CA ALA A 13 1.32 -14.95 9.85
C ALA A 13 1.39 -13.74 8.90
N PHE A 14 0.64 -13.79 7.79
CA PHE A 14 0.57 -12.66 6.86
C PHE A 14 -0.12 -11.44 7.48
N GLY A 15 -1.24 -11.64 8.19
CA GLY A 15 -1.94 -10.56 8.88
C GLY A 15 -1.05 -9.87 9.92
N ALA A 16 -0.26 -10.62 10.67
CA ALA A 16 0.72 -10.08 11.62
C ALA A 16 1.82 -9.28 10.90
N ALA A 17 2.38 -9.82 9.81
CA ALA A 17 3.42 -9.15 9.03
C ALA A 17 2.93 -7.83 8.40
N ILE A 18 1.78 -7.86 7.73
CA ILE A 18 1.19 -6.64 7.14
C ILE A 18 0.75 -5.68 8.24
N GLY A 19 0.17 -6.16 9.35
CA GLY A 19 -0.22 -5.31 10.48
C GLY A 19 0.97 -4.56 11.08
N PHE A 20 2.13 -5.21 11.19
CA PHE A 20 3.36 -4.57 11.62
C PHE A 20 3.85 -3.50 10.61
N LEU A 21 3.72 -3.75 9.31
CA LEU A 21 4.19 -2.86 8.24
C LEU A 21 3.20 -1.73 7.87
N TRP A 22 1.92 -1.86 8.27
CA TRP A 22 0.80 -1.09 7.71
C TRP A 22 0.97 0.43 7.76
N LEU A 23 1.56 0.97 8.83
CA LEU A 23 1.74 2.41 9.02
C LEU A 23 3.19 2.87 8.82
N GLY A 24 4.09 2.02 8.32
CA GLY A 24 5.52 2.30 8.31
C GLY A 24 5.91 3.61 7.60
N THR A 25 5.22 3.97 6.52
CA THR A 25 5.53 5.15 5.71
C THR A 25 4.79 6.42 6.15
N VAL A 26 3.76 6.31 7.00
CA VAL A 26 2.89 7.44 7.36
C VAL A 26 3.65 8.50 8.19
N PRO A 27 4.33 8.16 9.31
CA PRO A 27 5.11 9.14 10.08
C PRO A 27 6.34 9.64 9.31
N LEU A 28 6.96 8.80 8.48
CA LEU A 28 8.12 9.18 7.68
C LEU A 28 7.76 10.24 6.65
N THR A 29 6.62 10.09 5.97
CA THR A 29 6.17 11.05 4.95
C THR A 29 5.80 12.40 5.58
N SER A 30 5.06 12.41 6.70
CA SER A 30 4.73 13.66 7.39
C SER A 30 5.97 14.35 7.96
N GLY A 31 6.93 13.58 8.48
CA GLY A 31 8.24 14.08 8.91
C GLY A 31 9.04 14.72 7.77
N ALA A 32 9.13 14.04 6.62
CA ALA A 32 9.82 14.55 5.44
C ALA A 32 9.21 15.86 4.91
N ILE A 33 7.88 15.97 4.86
CA ILE A 33 7.21 17.23 4.48
C ILE A 33 7.60 18.35 5.45
N GLY A 34 7.56 18.08 6.75
CA GLY A 34 7.93 19.05 7.78
C GLY A 34 9.40 19.50 7.69
N GLN A 35 10.32 18.59 7.36
CA GLN A 35 11.74 18.89 7.20
C GLN A 35 12.05 19.67 5.92
N ILE A 36 11.40 19.36 4.80
CA ILE A 36 11.68 19.97 3.48
C ILE A 36 10.97 21.31 3.30
N PHE A 37 9.69 21.38 3.70
CA PHE A 37 8.82 22.54 3.42
C PHE A 37 8.49 23.37 4.67
N GLY A 38 8.91 22.93 5.85
CA GLY A 38 8.56 23.54 7.12
C GLY A 38 7.11 23.26 7.56
N ILE A 39 6.77 23.69 8.78
CA ILE A 39 5.48 23.33 9.40
C ILE A 39 4.32 24.25 9.02
N ARG A 40 4.58 25.41 8.40
CA ARG A 40 3.57 26.45 8.11
C ARG A 40 2.40 25.94 7.27
N TYR A 41 2.67 25.06 6.31
CA TYR A 41 1.66 24.48 5.40
C TYR A 41 1.59 22.96 5.51
N LEU A 42 2.07 22.38 6.62
CA LEU A 42 2.17 20.93 6.79
C LEU A 42 0.83 20.23 6.60
N ALA A 43 -0.24 20.76 7.19
CA ALA A 43 -1.57 20.17 7.07
C ALA A 43 -2.08 20.15 5.61
N THR A 44 -1.88 21.23 4.86
CA THR A 44 -2.30 21.31 3.47
C THR A 44 -1.50 20.36 2.58
N LEU A 45 -0.16 20.36 2.71
CA LEU A 45 0.72 19.49 1.92
C LEU A 45 0.47 18.01 2.25
N TYR A 46 0.37 17.67 3.53
CA TYR A 46 0.01 16.32 3.94
C TYR A 46 -1.40 15.93 3.49
N GLY A 47 -2.35 16.88 3.45
CA GLY A 47 -3.68 16.68 2.89
C GLY A 47 -3.66 16.27 1.41
N PHE A 48 -2.81 16.91 0.60
CA PHE A 48 -2.61 16.52 -0.82
C PHE A 48 -2.00 15.12 -0.94
N VAL A 49 -1.02 14.80 -0.11
CA VAL A 49 -0.43 13.45 -0.06
C VAL A 49 -1.47 12.41 0.33
N PHE A 50 -2.27 12.68 1.35
CA PHE A 50 -3.33 11.79 1.81
C PHE A 50 -4.40 11.60 0.73
N PHE A 51 -4.84 12.68 0.06
CA PHE A 51 -5.78 12.58 -1.05
C PHE A 51 -5.24 11.70 -2.20
N SER A 52 -3.96 11.88 -2.56
CA SER A 52 -3.30 11.05 -3.57
C SER A 52 -3.24 9.57 -3.16
N HIS A 53 -2.95 9.31 -1.87
CA HIS A 53 -3.02 7.98 -1.30
C HIS A 53 -4.43 7.37 -1.41
N GLN A 54 -5.49 8.15 -1.12
CA GLN A 54 -6.87 7.65 -1.23
C GLN A 54 -7.24 7.27 -2.67
N ILE A 55 -6.78 8.02 -3.68
CA ILE A 55 -6.95 7.65 -5.09
C ILE A 55 -6.26 6.31 -5.37
N GLY A 56 -5.02 6.15 -4.95
CA GLY A 56 -4.27 4.89 -5.12
C GLY A 56 -4.95 3.71 -4.42
N ALA A 57 -5.40 3.89 -3.18
CA ALA A 57 -6.10 2.87 -2.41
C ALA A 57 -7.42 2.45 -3.08
N PHE A 58 -8.20 3.42 -3.56
CA PHE A 58 -9.43 3.17 -4.31
C PHE A 58 -9.14 2.37 -5.59
N LEU A 59 -8.18 2.83 -6.40
CA LEU A 59 -7.83 2.16 -7.66
C LEU A 59 -7.30 0.75 -7.41
N GLY A 60 -6.47 0.53 -6.40
CA GLY A 60 -5.93 -0.79 -6.06
C GLY A 60 -7.02 -1.81 -5.73
N VAL A 61 -7.97 -1.44 -4.86
CA VAL A 61 -9.08 -2.32 -4.48
C VAL A 61 -10.06 -2.52 -5.64
N TRP A 62 -10.41 -1.44 -6.35
CA TRP A 62 -11.34 -1.50 -7.49
C TRP A 62 -10.79 -2.37 -8.64
N LEU A 63 -9.51 -2.20 -9.00
CA LEU A 63 -8.85 -3.04 -9.99
C LEU A 63 -8.76 -4.49 -9.52
N GLY A 64 -8.49 -4.72 -8.24
CA GLY A 64 -8.51 -6.07 -7.67
C GLY A 64 -9.85 -6.77 -7.87
N GLY A 65 -10.96 -6.09 -7.59
CA GLY A 65 -12.31 -6.61 -7.85
C GLY A 65 -12.56 -6.88 -9.34
N ARG A 66 -12.25 -5.92 -10.21
CA ARG A 66 -12.41 -6.07 -11.67
C ARG A 66 -11.59 -7.21 -12.26
N VAL A 67 -10.35 -7.42 -11.79
CA VAL A 67 -9.50 -8.54 -12.21
C VAL A 67 -10.10 -9.86 -11.75
N TYR A 68 -10.61 -9.93 -10.52
CA TYR A 68 -11.27 -11.13 -10.02
C TYR A 68 -12.53 -11.45 -10.82
N ASP A 69 -13.40 -10.47 -11.06
CA ASP A 69 -14.65 -10.64 -11.81
C ASP A 69 -14.40 -11.16 -13.24
N SER A 70 -13.27 -10.79 -13.85
CA SER A 70 -12.93 -11.17 -15.23
C SER A 70 -12.10 -12.46 -15.35
N THR A 71 -11.32 -12.83 -14.32
CA THR A 71 -10.37 -13.96 -14.40
C THR A 71 -10.65 -15.06 -13.40
N GLY A 72 -11.51 -14.82 -12.41
CA GLY A 72 -11.74 -15.71 -11.26
C GLY A 72 -10.55 -15.79 -10.29
N SER A 73 -9.52 -14.95 -10.44
CA SER A 73 -8.28 -15.04 -9.66
C SER A 73 -7.73 -13.66 -9.29
N TYR A 74 -7.11 -13.57 -8.10
CA TYR A 74 -6.36 -12.38 -7.66
C TYR A 74 -4.87 -12.45 -8.05
N GLY A 75 -4.42 -13.50 -8.73
CA GLY A 75 -2.98 -13.73 -8.99
C GLY A 75 -2.29 -12.54 -9.66
N THR A 76 -2.89 -11.99 -10.71
CA THR A 76 -2.33 -10.85 -11.44
C THR A 76 -2.21 -9.59 -10.58
N ILE A 77 -3.24 -9.26 -9.77
CA ILE A 77 -3.19 -8.06 -8.93
C ILE A 77 -2.16 -8.21 -7.80
N TRP A 78 -1.98 -9.42 -7.27
CA TRP A 78 -0.93 -9.70 -6.29
C TRP A 78 0.47 -9.49 -6.87
N LEU A 79 0.74 -10.00 -8.08
CA LEU A 79 2.03 -9.81 -8.73
C LEU A 79 2.29 -8.32 -9.05
N ALA A 80 1.27 -7.59 -9.49
CA ALA A 80 1.37 -6.16 -9.71
C ALA A 80 1.68 -5.40 -8.41
N ALA A 81 1.01 -5.74 -7.30
CA ALA A 81 1.28 -5.14 -6.00
C ALA A 81 2.72 -5.42 -5.51
N ILE A 82 3.23 -6.64 -5.70
CA ILE A 82 4.63 -6.98 -5.40
C ILE A 82 5.58 -6.14 -6.24
N ALA A 83 5.37 -6.06 -7.55
CA ALA A 83 6.23 -5.30 -8.46
C ALA A 83 6.26 -3.80 -8.10
N LEU A 84 5.10 -3.20 -7.83
CA LEU A 84 5.00 -1.80 -7.40
C LEU A 84 5.67 -1.57 -6.04
N GLY A 85 5.52 -2.49 -5.10
CA GLY A 85 6.18 -2.41 -3.79
C GLY A 85 7.71 -2.47 -3.89
N LEU A 86 8.23 -3.38 -4.72
CA LEU A 86 9.67 -3.47 -5.00
C LEU A 86 10.18 -2.21 -5.71
N PHE A 87 9.44 -1.72 -6.71
CA PHE A 87 9.80 -0.49 -7.39
C PHE A 87 9.83 0.70 -6.41
N ALA A 88 8.82 0.84 -5.56
CA ALA A 88 8.79 1.87 -4.52
C ALA A 88 9.98 1.79 -3.57
N ALA A 89 10.38 0.58 -3.15
CA ALA A 89 11.56 0.40 -2.30
C ALA A 89 12.89 0.73 -3.00
N LEU A 90 12.96 0.66 -4.34
CA LEU A 90 14.17 0.95 -5.10
C LEU A 90 14.36 2.45 -5.40
N VAL A 91 13.25 3.19 -5.55
CA VAL A 91 13.29 4.62 -5.93
C VAL A 91 13.20 5.57 -4.75
N HIS A 92 13.08 5.04 -3.53
CA HIS A 92 12.96 5.79 -2.28
C HIS A 92 14.29 5.76 -1.52
#